data_AF-A0A2M8PQM9-F1
#
_entry.id   AF-A0A2M8PQM9-F1
#
_cell.length_a   1.000
_cell.length_b   1.000
_cell.length_c   1.000
_cell.angle_alpha   90.00
_cell.angle_beta   90.00
_cell.angle_gamma   90.00
#
_symmetry.space_group_name_H-M   'P 1'
#
loop_
_entity.id
_entity.type
_entity.pdbx_description
1 polymer ?
#
loop_
_entity_poly.entity_id
_entity_poly.type
_entity_poly.pdbx_seq_one_letter_code
_entity_poly.pdbx_strand_id
1 'polypeptide(L)' 'MGALGSFTFVLHSHLPYARLAGRWPHGEEWIHEAASETYIPLLQTLYDLKEEGISYKITIGIT' A
#
# COMPACT_ATOMS: atom_id res chain seq x y z
N MET A 1 -8.89 2.29 -34.67
CA MET A 1 -8.01 2.47 -33.50
C MET A 1 -7.61 1.08 -33.04
N GLY A 2 -6.31 0.77 -32.99
CA GLY A 2 -5.83 -0.51 -32.45
C GLY A 2 -6.15 -0.60 -30.95
N ALA A 3 -6.27 -1.82 -30.43
CA ALA A 3 -6.51 -2.02 -29.01
C ALA A 3 -5.34 -1.44 -28.19
N LEU A 4 -5.64 -0.48 -27.30
CA LEU A 4 -4.72 -0.09 -26.25
C LEU A 4 -4.61 -1.29 -25.30
N GLY A 5 -3.39 -1.77 -25.05
CA GLY A 5 -3.14 -2.91 -24.16
C GLY A 5 -3.58 -2.65 -22.71
N SER A 6 -3.34 -3.63 -21.84
CA SER A 6 -3.66 -3.53 -20.41
C SER A 6 -2.42 -3.29 -19.57
N PHE A 7 -2.56 -2.49 -18.52
CA PHE A 7 -1.54 -2.26 -17.50
C PHE A 7 -2.17 -2.33 -16.11
N THR A 8 -1.46 -2.89 -15.14
CA THR A 8 -1.90 -2.92 -13.74
C THR A 8 -0.71 -2.83 -12.79
N PHE A 9 -0.85 -2.03 -11.74
CA PHE A 9 0.02 -2.14 -10.57
C PHE A 9 -0.43 -3.32 -9.71
N VAL A 10 0.54 -4.09 -9.20
CA VAL A 10 0.33 -5.15 -8.20
C VAL A 10 1.28 -4.87 -7.04
N LEU A 11 0.73 -4.35 -5.94
CA LEU A 11 1.49 -4.01 -4.75
C LEU A 11 1.39 -5.16 -3.75
N HIS A 12 2.50 -5.82 -3.49
CA HIS A 12 2.60 -6.84 -2.44
C HIS A 12 3.13 -6.19 -1.16
N SER A 13 2.28 -6.13 -0.13
CA SER A 13 2.63 -5.67 1.20
C SER A 13 2.73 -6.87 2.14
N HIS A 14 3.84 -6.94 2.86
CA HIS A 14 4.08 -7.97 3.86
C HIS A 14 4.90 -7.44 5.03
N LEU A 15 4.50 -7.82 6.24
CA LEU A 15 5.36 -7.77 7.42
C LEU A 15 5.27 -9.11 8.17
N PRO A 16 6.38 -9.61 8.75
CA PRO A 16 6.30 -10.75 9.65
C PRO A 16 5.47 -10.40 10.89
N TYR A 17 5.02 -11.41 11.63
CA TYR A 17 4.33 -11.18 12.90
C TYR A 17 5.29 -10.57 13.94
N ALA A 18 5.26 -9.24 14.05
CA ALA A 18 6.21 -8.45 14.85
C ALA A 18 5.66 -8.03 16.23
N ARG A 19 4.37 -8.27 16.49
CA ARG A 19 3.70 -7.90 17.74
C ARG A 19 4.35 -8.60 18.92
N LEU A 20 4.79 -7.83 19.93
CA LEU A 20 5.52 -8.29 21.10
C LEU A 20 6.84 -9.03 20.79
N ALA A 21 7.39 -8.91 19.57
CA ALA A 21 8.60 -9.60 19.13
C ALA A 21 9.86 -8.71 19.17
N GLY A 22 9.80 -7.61 19.92
CA GLY A 22 10.78 -6.52 19.90
C GLY A 22 10.13 -5.20 19.52
N ARG A 23 10.78 -4.09 19.84
CA ARG A 23 10.29 -2.75 19.50
C ARG A 23 11.20 -2.08 18.48
N TRP A 24 12.48 -1.90 18.82
CA TRP A 24 13.47 -1.21 17.99
C TRP A 24 14.83 -1.92 18.10
N PRO A 25 15.66 -1.98 17.04
CA PRO A 25 15.42 -1.46 15.69
C PRO A 25 14.54 -2.37 14.81
N HIS A 26 14.23 -3.56 15.32
CA HIS A 26 13.39 -4.55 14.64
C HIS A 26 12.21 -4.92 15.56
N GLY A 27 11.06 -5.22 14.97
CA GLY A 27 9.84 -5.57 15.71
C GLY A 27 8.70 -4.60 15.40
N GLU A 28 8.00 -4.13 16.42
CA GLU A 28 6.80 -3.29 16.25
C GLU A 28 7.07 -1.97 15.50
N GLU A 29 8.30 -1.44 15.52
CA GLU A 29 8.61 -0.23 14.73
C GLU A 29 8.30 -0.43 13.24
N TRP A 30 8.51 -1.63 12.69
CA TRP A 30 8.23 -1.91 11.28
C TRP A 30 6.77 -1.70 10.89
N ILE A 31 5.81 -2.05 11.75
CA ILE A 31 4.40 -1.80 11.45
C ILE A 31 4.07 -0.31 11.55
N HIS A 32 4.72 0.42 12.45
CA HIS A 32 4.53 1.86 12.60
C HIS A 32 5.11 2.64 11.40
N GLU A 33 6.31 2.29 10.97
CA GLU A 33 6.94 2.84 9.75
C GLU A 33 6.09 2.52 8.51
N ALA A 34 5.72 1.24 8.31
CA ALA A 34 4.91 0.86 7.15
C ALA A 34 3.53 1.54 7.14
N ALA A 35 2.88 1.70 8.31
CA ALA A 35 1.61 2.40 8.41
C ALA A 35 1.75 3.89 8.08
N SER A 36 2.72 4.58 8.69
CA SER A 36 2.89 6.03 8.56
C SER A 36 3.46 6.45 7.20
N GLU A 37 4.36 5.66 6.62
CA GLU A 37 5.08 6.03 5.40
C GLU A 37 4.56 5.34 4.14
N THR A 38 3.80 4.25 4.25
CA THR A 38 3.28 3.50 3.09
C THR A 38 1.76 3.40 3.07
N TYR A 39 1.14 2.77 4.06
CA TYR A 39 -0.29 2.42 3.97
C TYR A 39 -1.21 3.63 4.04
N ILE A 40 -0.95 4.57 4.96
CA ILE A 40 -1.74 5.80 5.07
C ILE A 40 -1.52 6.70 3.85
N PRO A 41 -0.28 7.00 3.40
CA PRO A 41 -0.05 7.79 2.19
C PRO A 41 -0.64 7.18 0.92
N LEU A 42 -0.56 5.85 0.76
CA LEU A 42 -1.20 5.16 -0.36
C LEU A 42 -2.73 5.34 -0.31
N LEU A 43 -3.34 5.16 0.86
CA LEU A 43 -4.77 5.33 1.03
C LEU A 43 -5.21 6.77 0.73
N GLN A 44 -4.46 7.77 1.20
CA GLN A 44 -4.69 9.18 0.88
C GLN A 44 -4.66 9.42 -0.62
N THR A 45 -3.62 8.94 -1.31
CA THR A 45 -3.50 9.07 -2.78
C THR A 45 -4.70 8.45 -3.50
N LEU A 46 -5.18 7.28 -3.06
CA LEU A 46 -6.35 6.65 -3.66
C LEU A 46 -7.65 7.44 -3.39
N TYR A 47 -7.77 8.08 -2.22
CA TYR A 47 -8.88 8.99 -1.94
C TYR A 47 -8.82 10.26 -2.80
N ASP A 48 -7.65 10.88 -2.96
CA ASP A 48 -7.47 12.06 -3.80
C ASP A 48 -7.89 11.76 -5.24
N LEU A 49 -7.41 10.65 -5.81
CA LEU A 49 -7.82 10.21 -7.15
C LEU A 49 -9.33 9.99 -7.28
N LYS A 50 -9.96 9.44 -6.23
CA LYS A 50 -11.40 9.22 -6.20
C LYS A 50 -12.16 10.56 -6.15
N GLU A 51 -11.70 11.52 -5.37
CA GLU A 51 -12.30 12.85 -5.24
C GLU A 51 -12.15 13.67 -6.53
N GLU A 52 -11.03 13.53 -7.23
CA GLU A 52 -10.79 14.11 -8.56
C GLU A 52 -11.59 13.42 -9.68
N GLY A 53 -12.30 12.33 -9.39
CA GLY A 53 -13.07 11.57 -10.37
C GLY A 53 -12.21 10.75 -11.34
N ILE A 54 -10.94 10.49 -11.00
CA ILE A 54 -10.01 9.70 -11.80
C ILE A 54 -10.31 8.21 -11.59
N SER A 55 -10.61 7.51 -12.68
CA SER A 55 -10.79 6.05 -12.64
C SER A 55 -9.44 5.35 -12.62
N TYR A 56 -9.18 4.58 -11.56
CA TYR A 56 -7.96 3.78 -11.40
C TYR A 56 -8.29 2.31 -11.11
N LYS A 57 -7.32 1.43 -11.44
CA LYS A 57 -7.36 0.00 -11.12
C LYS A 57 -6.00 -0.39 -10.56
N ILE A 58 -6.01 -1.03 -9.39
CA ILE A 58 -4.81 -1.48 -8.69
C ILE A 58 -5.13 -2.75 -7.91
N THR A 59 -4.16 -3.66 -7.80
CA THR A 59 -4.23 -4.83 -6.93
C THR A 59 -3.28 -4.64 -5.75
N ILE A 60 -3.78 -4.84 -4.53
CA ILE A 60 -2.98 -4.74 -3.30
C ILE A 60 -3.14 -6.05 -2.52
N GLY A 61 -2.03 -6.74 -2.26
CA GLY A 61 -1.97 -7.88 -1.34
C GLY A 61 -1.47 -7.41 0.02
N ILE A 62 -2.11 -7.88 1.10
CA ILE A 62 -1.78 -7.52 2.49
C ILE A 62 -1.62 -8.81 3.30
N THR A 63 -0.44 -9.02 3.89
CA THR A 63 -0.10 -10.23 4.67
C THR A 63 0.72 -9.93 5.91
#